data_AF-A0AAJ1BKI6-F1
#
_entry.id   AF-A0AAJ1BKI6-F1
#
_cell.length_a   1.000
_cell.length_b   1.000
_cell.length_c   1.000
_cell.angle_alpha   90.00
_cell.angle_beta   90.00
_cell.angle_gamma   90.00
#
_symmetry.space_group_name_H-M   'P 1'
#
loop_
_entity.id
_entity.type
_entity.pdbx_description
1 polymer ?
#
loop_
_entity_poly.entity_id
_entity_poly.type
_entity_poly.pdbx_seq_one_letter_code
_entity_poly.pdbx_strand_id
1 'polypeptide(L)' 'MSRLENYTRKMMLWVGYAGVVVIYGGFLYLLLSGRDTRVIPWYFLLSPWVCVYFGLSDKQQKDVVGWFLTKFKR' A
#
# COMPACT_ATOMS: atom_id res chain seq x y z
N MET A 1 -18.78 16.42 9.14
CA MET A 1 -17.59 15.56 9.36
C MET A 1 -16.36 16.43 9.25
N SER A 2 -15.58 16.47 10.33
CA SER A 2 -14.57 17.49 10.65
C SER A 2 -13.40 17.47 9.66
N ARG A 3 -12.97 18.64 9.17
CA ARG A 3 -11.89 18.80 8.18
C ARG A 3 -10.61 18.04 8.56
N LEU A 4 -10.34 17.86 9.85
CA LEU A 4 -9.22 17.06 10.37
C LEU A 4 -9.23 15.62 9.83
N GLU A 5 -10.37 14.95 9.76
CA GLU A 5 -10.44 13.55 9.33
C GLU A 5 -9.99 13.40 7.86
N ASN A 6 -10.36 14.36 7.01
CA ASN A 6 -9.91 14.40 5.61
C ASN A 6 -8.41 14.65 5.46
N TYR A 7 -7.82 15.49 6.32
CA TYR A 7 -6.38 15.74 6.29
C TYR A 7 -5.59 14.53 6.78
N THR A 8 -6.04 13.89 7.87
CA THR A 8 -5.41 12.68 8.40
C THR A 8 -5.49 11.51 7.40
N ARG A 9 -6.64 11.30 6.75
CA ARG A 9 -6.78 10.31 5.67
C ARG A 9 -5.83 10.59 4.49
N LYS A 10 -5.71 11.86 4.07
CA LYS A 10 -4.74 12.26 3.03
C LYS A 10 -3.29 12.02 3.45
N MET A 11 -2.92 12.29 4.70
CA MET A 11 -1.57 11.98 5.20
C MET A 11 -1.29 10.47 5.17
N MET A 12 -2.23 9.64 5.63
CA MET A 12 -2.07 8.17 5.59
C MET A 12 -1.91 7.64 4.17
N LEU A 13 -2.65 8.20 3.20
CA LEU A 13 -2.49 7.90 1.78
C LEU A 13 -1.10 8.24 1.26
N TRP A 14 -0.59 9.43 1.57
CA TRP A 14 0.74 9.86 1.14
C TRP A 14 1.85 9.03 1.77
N VAL A 15 1.73 8.71 3.07
CA VAL A 15 2.68 7.85 3.78
C VAL A 15 2.66 6.43 3.20
N GLY A 16 1.46 5.90 2.91
CA GLY A 16 1.32 4.59 2.25
C GLY A 16 1.95 4.57 0.86
N TYR A 17 1.69 5.59 0.03
CA TYR A 17 2.29 5.70 -1.30
C TYR A 17 3.81 5.83 -1.26
N ALA A 18 4.33 6.68 -0.36
CA ALA A 18 5.77 6.80 -0.13
C ALA A 18 6.38 5.48 0.35
N GLY A 19 5.69 4.75 1.23
CA GLY A 19 6.09 3.43 1.70
C GLY A 19 6.16 2.39 0.57
N VAL A 20 5.17 2.38 -0.33
CA VAL A 20 5.20 1.53 -1.54
C VAL A 20 6.40 1.92 -2.42
N VAL A 21 6.59 3.19 -2.73
CA VAL A 21 7.71 3.63 -3.59
C VAL A 21 9.06 3.26 -2.99
N VAL A 22 9.27 3.47 -1.68
CA VAL A 22 10.53 3.18 -1.00
C VAL A 22 10.78 1.67 -0.88
N ILE A 23 9.77 0.88 -0.48
CA ILE A 23 9.95 -0.57 -0.26
C ILE A 23 10.12 -1.28 -1.61
N TYR A 24 9.28 -0.98 -2.60
CA TYR A 24 9.39 -1.60 -3.92
C TYR A 24 10.60 -1.08 -4.70
N GLY A 25 10.93 0.21 -4.59
CA GLY A 25 12.15 0.78 -5.17
C GLY A 25 13.42 0.20 -4.56
N GLY A 26 13.47 0.06 -3.23
CA GLY A 26 14.57 -0.58 -2.51
C GLY A 26 14.71 -2.06 -2.88
N PHE A 27 13.60 -2.78 -3.01
CA PHE A 27 13.61 -4.18 -3.44
C PHE A 27 14.12 -4.32 -4.89
N LEU A 28 13.68 -3.45 -5.79
CA LEU A 28 14.17 -3.41 -7.19
C LEU A 28 15.68 -3.13 -7.24
N TYR A 29 16.16 -2.18 -6.42
CA TYR A 29 17.58 -1.87 -6.32
C TYR A 29 18.40 -3.06 -5.79
N LEU A 30 17.91 -3.76 -4.77
CA LEU A 30 18.54 -4.96 -4.22
C LEU A 30 18.57 -6.11 -5.23
N LEU A 31 17.50 -6.27 -6.00
CA LEU A 31 17.39 -7.26 -7.08
C LEU A 31 18.42 -6.98 -8.19
N LEU A 32 18.58 -5.72 -8.60
CA LEU A 32 19.58 -5.31 -9.59
C LEU A 32 21.02 -5.41 -9.07
N SER A 33 21.23 -5.24 -7.75
CA SER A 33 22.53 -5.39 -7.11
C SER A 33 22.93 -6.85 -6.81
N GLY A 34 22.09 -7.83 -7.14
CA GLY A 34 22.38 -9.26 -6.95
C GLY A 34 22.49 -9.71 -5.50
N ARG A 35 21.92 -8.94 -4.55
CA ARG A 35 21.97 -9.26 -3.12
C ARG A 35 20.81 -10.20 -2.77
N ASP A 36 21.07 -11.22 -1.95
CA ASP A 36 20.06 -12.18 -1.51
C ASP A 36 18.87 -11.50 -0.82
N THR A 37 17.76 -11.38 -1.55
CA THR A 37 16.48 -10.82 -1.10
C THR A 37 15.61 -11.83 -0.36
N ARG A 38 16.06 -13.09 -0.24
CA ARG A 38 15.37 -14.19 0.49
C ARG A 38 15.16 -13.91 1.98
N VAL A 39 15.96 -13.02 2.57
CA VAL A 39 15.84 -12.64 3.99
C VAL A 39 14.73 -11.61 4.22
N ILE A 40 14.24 -10.94 3.18
CA ILE A 40 13.24 -9.88 3.33
C ILE A 40 11.86 -10.52 3.57
N PRO A 41 11.24 -10.30 4.74
CA PRO A 41 9.94 -10.87 5.03
C PRO A 41 8.89 -10.28 4.09
N TRP A 42 8.12 -11.13 3.41
CA TRP A 42 7.06 -10.71 2.49
C TRP A 42 6.00 -9.80 3.13
N TYR A 43 5.87 -9.86 4.47
CA TYR A 43 5.02 -8.95 5.24
C TYR A 43 5.42 -7.48 5.14
N PHE A 44 6.71 -7.17 4.91
CA PHE A 44 7.17 -5.80 4.66
C PHE A 44 6.60 -5.24 3.36
N LEU A 45 6.39 -6.10 2.34
CA LEU A 45 5.80 -5.65 1.09
C LEU A 45 4.30 -5.35 1.26
N LEU A 46 3.58 -6.10 2.11
CA LEU A 46 2.15 -5.92 2.34
C LEU A 46 1.83 -4.75 3.29
N SER A 47 2.69 -4.47 4.26
CA SER A 47 2.51 -3.39 5.25
C SER A 47 2.13 -2.02 4.64
N PRO A 48 2.84 -1.47 3.65
CA PRO A 48 2.49 -0.18 3.06
C PRO A 48 1.15 -0.21 2.32
N TRP A 49 0.71 -1.34 1.76
CA TRP A 49 -0.60 -1.47 1.12
C TRP A 49 -1.74 -1.44 2.14
N VAL A 50 -1.54 -2.04 3.31
CA VAL A 50 -2.49 -1.96 4.42
C VAL A 50 -2.61 -0.49 4.87
N CYS A 51 -1.50 0.22 4.97
CA CYS A 51 -1.49 1.66 5.27
C CYS A 51 -2.21 2.51 4.21
N VAL A 52 -2.01 2.21 2.91
CA VAL A 52 -2.77 2.85 1.83
C VAL A 52 -4.26 2.56 2.02
N TYR A 53 -4.65 1.29 2.18
CA TYR A 53 -6.05 0.88 2.31
C TYR A 53 -6.77 1.57 3.47
N PHE A 54 -6.16 1.67 4.65
CA PHE A 54 -6.74 2.40 5.79
C PHE A 54 -6.78 3.92 5.60
N GLY A 55 -5.92 4.49 4.74
CA GLY A 55 -5.98 5.90 4.35
C GLY A 55 -7.10 6.25 3.39
N LEU A 56 -7.69 5.27 2.68
CA LEU A 56 -8.79 5.49 1.74
C LEU A 56 -10.09 5.88 2.44
N SER A 57 -10.98 6.58 1.71
CA SER A 57 -12.35 6.80 2.18
C SER A 57 -13.14 5.48 2.15
N ASP A 58 -14.12 5.29 3.05
CA ASP A 58 -14.99 4.11 3.12
C ASP A 58 -15.64 3.74 1.76
N LYS A 59 -15.99 4.75 0.96
CA LYS A 59 -16.50 4.56 -0.40
C LYS A 59 -15.46 3.93 -1.33
N GLN A 60 -14.22 4.39 -1.25
CA GLN A 60 -13.12 3.90 -2.09
C GLN A 60 -12.63 2.52 -1.61
N GLN A 61 -12.65 2.24 -0.30
CA GLN A 61 -12.36 0.91 0.23
C GLN A 61 -13.35 -0.13 -0.34
N LYS A 62 -14.65 0.17 -0.33
CA LYS A 62 -15.68 -0.71 -0.91
C LYS A 62 -15.50 -0.91 -2.41
N ASP A 63 -15.09 0.12 -3.13
CA ASP A 63 -14.79 0.05 -4.56
C ASP A 63 -13.59 -0.87 -4.84
N VAL A 64 -12.51 -0.75 -4.05
CA VAL A 64 -11.33 -1.63 -4.13
C VAL A 64 -11.69 -3.08 -3.82
N VAL A 65 -12.48 -3.35 -2.77
CA VAL A 65 -12.94 -4.70 -2.46
C VAL A 65 -13.84 -5.25 -3.58
N GLY A 66 -14.73 -4.43 -4.12
CA GLY A 66 -15.57 -4.79 -5.27
C GLY A 66 -14.76 -5.14 -6.51
N TRP A 67 -13.74 -4.33 -6.83
CA TRP A 67 -12.78 -4.61 -7.91
C TRP A 67 -11.99 -5.90 -7.65
N PHE A 68 -11.54 -6.13 -6.41
CA PHE A 68 -10.79 -7.32 -6.02
C PHE A 68 -11.63 -8.60 -6.15
N LEU A 69 -12.86 -8.59 -5.63
CA LEU A 69 -13.81 -9.69 -5.77
C LEU A 69 -14.16 -9.96 -7.23
N THR A 70 -14.31 -8.90 -8.05
CA THR A 70 -14.55 -9.03 -9.49
C THR A 70 -13.36 -9.66 -10.21
N LYS A 71 -12.13 -9.35 -9.78
CA LYS A 71 -10.91 -9.99 -10.30
C LYS A 71 -10.82 -11.47 -9.95
N PHE A 72 -11.24 -11.83 -8.74
CA PHE A 72 -11.20 -13.22 -8.24
C PHE A 72 -12.35 -14.10 -8.74
N LYS A 73 -13.44 -13.50 -9.23
CA LYS A 73 -14.61 -14.21 -9.76
C LYS A 73 -14.45 -14.59 -11.24
N ARG A 74 -13.33 -14.24 -11.87
CA ARG A 74 -12.99 -14.58 -13.27
C ARG A 74 -11.85 -15.58 -13.30
#